data_AF-A0A0U2US99-F1
#
_entry.id   AF-A0A0U2US99-F1
#
_cell.length_a   1.000
_cell.length_b   1.000
_cell.length_c   1.000
_cell.angle_alpha   90.00
_cell.angle_beta   90.00
_cell.angle_gamma   90.00
#
_symmetry.space_group_name_H-M   'P 1'
#
loop_
_entity.id
_entity.type
_entity.pdbx_description
1 polymer ?
#
loop_
_entity_poly.entity_id
_entity_poly.type
_entity_poly.pdbx_seq_one_letter_code
_entity_poly.pdbx_strand_id
1 'polypeptide(L)'
;MMLYDMFMFIINFILLVICVLISVAFLTLLERKVLGFIQIRKGPNKVGVMGVPQPFSDAIKLICSEQPIPILSNYLFYYFSPVFSLMISLFIWVIFPYLTYLCS
;
A
#
# COMPACT_ATOMS: atom_id res chain seq x y z
N MET A 1 19.88 17.05 -21.13
CA MET A 1 20.19 16.99 -19.69
C MET A 1 18.92 17.17 -18.88
N MET A 2 18.40 18.40 -18.71
CA MET A 2 17.25 18.68 -17.83
C MET A 2 15.99 17.81 -18.07
N LEU A 3 15.58 17.57 -19.32
CA LEU A 3 14.43 16.71 -19.62
C LEU A 3 14.65 15.23 -19.24
N TYR A 4 15.90 14.75 -19.37
CA TYR A 4 16.27 13.40 -18.96
C TYR A 4 16.24 13.29 -17.44
N ASP A 5 16.78 14.29 -16.73
CA ASP A 5 16.78 14.32 -15.27
C ASP A 5 15.34 14.35 -14.73
N MET A 6 14.46 15.18 -15.31
CA MET A 6 13.02 15.20 -14.97
C MET A 6 12.35 13.84 -15.19
N PHE A 7 12.67 13.14 -16.29
CA PHE A 7 12.13 11.82 -16.55
C PHE A 7 12.63 10.78 -15.53
N MET A 8 13.90 10.83 -15.16
CA MET A 8 14.46 9.95 -14.12
C MET A 8 13.85 10.23 -12.74
N PHE A 9 13.51 11.48 -12.41
CA PHE A 9 12.75 11.79 -11.18
C PHE A 9 11.37 11.13 -11.17
N ILE A 10 10.63 11.16 -12.28
CA ILE A 10 9.31 10.53 -12.38
C ILE A 10 9.43 9.01 -12.19
N ILE A 11 10.42 8.37 -12.81
CA ILE A 11 10.67 6.93 -12.64
C ILE A 11 10.99 6.60 -11.19
N ASN A 12 11.86 7.39 -10.54
CA ASN A 12 12.20 7.20 -9.13
C ASN A 12 10.98 7.30 -8.23
N PHE A 13 10.10 8.28 -8.47
CA PHE A 13 8.87 8.44 -7.71
C PHE A 13 7.94 7.23 -7.88
N ILE A 14 7.72 6.77 -9.10
CA ILE A 14 6.88 5.58 -9.36
C ILE A 14 7.47 4.34 -8.68
N LEU A 15 8.79 4.14 -8.76
CA LEU A 15 9.46 3.03 -8.10
C LEU A 15 9.29 3.08 -6.58
N LEU A 16 9.45 4.26 -5.97
CA LEU A 16 9.24 4.48 -4.54
C LEU A 16 7.81 4.10 -4.14
N VAL A 17 6.79 4.55 -4.87
CA VAL A 17 5.39 4.23 -4.58
C VAL A 17 5.14 2.71 -4.64
N ILE A 18 5.66 2.02 -5.66
CA ILE A 18 5.52 0.56 -5.78
C ILE A 18 6.16 -0.16 -4.59
N CYS A 19 7.38 0.21 -4.22
CA CYS A 19 8.07 -0.38 -3.07
C CYS A 19 7.33 -0.15 -1.75
N VAL A 20 6.78 1.05 -1.53
CA VAL A 20 6.00 1.37 -0.33
C VAL A 20 4.74 0.53 -0.25
N LEU A 21 3.96 0.42 -1.33
CA LEU A 21 2.72 -0.38 -1.34
C LEU A 21 2.98 -1.86 -1.05
N ILE A 22 4.02 -2.43 -1.65
CA ILE A 22 4.42 -3.83 -1.39
C ILE A 22 4.85 -3.99 0.09
N SER A 23 5.63 -3.05 0.61
CA SER A 23 6.12 -3.08 1.99
C SER A 23 4.96 -3.05 3.00
N VAL A 24 3.99 -2.16 2.79
CA VAL A 24 2.80 -2.06 3.66
C VAL A 24 1.99 -3.37 3.65
N ALA A 25 1.80 -3.97 2.47
CA ALA A 25 1.07 -5.24 2.35
C ALA A 25 1.71 -6.36 3.19
N PHE A 26 3.04 -6.51 3.15
CA PHE A 26 3.74 -7.49 3.96
C PHE A 26 3.82 -7.13 5.45
N LEU A 27 3.89 -5.84 5.78
CA LEU A 27 3.86 -5.37 7.16
C LEU A 27 2.56 -5.80 7.87
N THR A 28 1.41 -5.71 7.19
CA THR A 28 0.14 -6.19 7.77
C THR A 28 0.13 -7.70 8.05
N LEU A 29 0.77 -8.50 7.20
CA LEU A 29 0.91 -9.94 7.41
C LEU A 29 1.81 -10.23 8.62
N LEU A 30 2.92 -9.51 8.74
CA LEU A 30 3.82 -9.60 9.88
C LEU A 30 3.08 -9.28 11.17
N GLU A 31 2.32 -8.19 11.19
CA GLU A 31 1.50 -7.80 12.34
C GLU A 31 0.53 -8.92 12.76
N ARG A 32 -0.21 -9.52 11.80
CA ARG A 32 -1.10 -10.66 12.07
C ARG A 32 -0.37 -11.88 12.64
N LYS A 33 0.88 -12.13 12.21
CA LYS A 33 1.70 -13.22 12.75
C LYS A 33 2.19 -12.91 14.17
N VAL A 34 2.72 -11.70 14.41
CA VAL A 34 3.21 -11.27 15.73
C VAL A 34 2.09 -11.30 16.77
N LEU A 35 0.92 -10.75 16.45
CA LEU A 35 -0.24 -10.80 17.34
C LEU A 35 -0.72 -12.23 17.61
N GLY A 36 -0.62 -13.13 16.63
CA GLY A 36 -0.87 -14.55 16.82
C GLY A 36 0.10 -15.16 17.85
N PHE A 37 1.40 -14.93 17.68
CA PHE A 37 2.42 -15.47 18.57
C PHE A 37 2.27 -14.98 20.02
N ILE A 38 1.95 -13.70 20.23
CA ILE A 38 1.68 -13.14 21.56
C ILE A 38 0.48 -13.83 22.22
N GLN A 39 -0.55 -14.15 21.44
CA GLN A 39 -1.78 -14.79 21.92
C GLN A 39 -1.70 -16.34 21.97
N ILE A 40 -0.52 -16.94 21.78
CA ILE A 40 -0.32 -18.40 21.74
C ILE A 40 -1.25 -19.07 20.71
N ARG A 41 -1.54 -18.38 19.60
CA ARG A 41 -2.27 -18.93 18.45
C ARG A 41 -1.44 -18.80 17.18
N LYS A 42 -1.55 -19.76 16.27
CA LYS A 42 -0.88 -19.63 14.98
C LYS A 42 -1.55 -18.52 14.17
N GLY A 43 -0.74 -17.60 13.64
CA GLY A 43 -1.18 -16.63 12.63
C GLY A 43 -1.61 -17.31 11.33
N PRO A 44 -1.99 -16.52 10.30
CA PRO A 44 -2.48 -17.06 9.04
C PRO A 44 -1.40 -17.92 8.35
N ASN A 45 -1.66 -19.23 8.27
CA ASN A 45 -0.78 -20.22 7.63
C ASN A 45 -1.44 -21.01 6.48
N LYS A 46 -2.74 -20.79 6.23
CA LYS A 46 -3.53 -21.66 5.34
C LYS A 46 -3.39 -21.33 3.85
N VAL A 47 -3.25 -20.05 3.48
CA VAL A 47 -3.10 -19.64 2.09
C VAL A 47 -1.65 -19.81 1.64
N GLY A 48 -1.40 -20.84 0.81
CA GLY A 48 -0.10 -21.12 0.21
C GLY A 48 1.03 -21.37 1.21
N VAL A 49 2.26 -21.06 0.81
CA VAL A 49 3.45 -21.24 1.65
C VAL A 49 3.46 -20.19 2.77
N MET A 50 3.26 -20.64 4.02
CA MET A 50 3.34 -19.82 5.25
C MET A 50 2.48 -18.53 5.22
N GLY A 51 1.40 -18.49 4.44
CA GLY A 51 0.54 -17.32 4.34
C GLY A 51 1.03 -16.18 3.45
N VAL A 52 2.19 -16.31 2.76
CA VAL A 52 2.75 -15.24 1.90
C VAL A 52 1.75 -14.66 0.89
N PRO A 53 0.90 -15.45 0.21
CA PRO A 53 -0.07 -14.89 -0.74
C PRO A 53 -1.31 -14.22 -0.10
N GLN A 54 -1.42 -14.17 1.24
CA GLN A 54 -2.57 -13.57 1.93
C GLN A 54 -2.85 -12.12 1.52
N PRO A 55 -1.87 -11.19 1.41
CA PRO A 55 -2.14 -9.80 1.07
C PRO A 55 -2.75 -9.66 -0.33
N PHE A 56 -2.37 -10.53 -1.27
CA PHE A 56 -2.96 -10.57 -2.61
C PHE A 56 -4.40 -11.07 -2.58
N SER A 57 -4.70 -12.11 -1.78
CA SER A 57 -6.06 -12.60 -1.59
C SER A 57 -6.98 -11.54 -0.96
N ASP A 58 -6.46 -10.76 -0.01
CA ASP A 58 -7.21 -9.69 0.64
C ASP A 58 -7.50 -8.55 -0.36
N ALA A 59 -6.54 -8.20 -1.23
CA ALA A 59 -6.74 -7.22 -2.29
C ALA A 59 -7.80 -7.65 -3.31
N ILE A 60 -7.74 -8.90 -3.79
CA ILE A 60 -8.74 -9.44 -4.72
C ILE A 60 -10.14 -9.43 -4.08
N LYS A 61 -10.23 -9.80 -2.79
CA LYS A 61 -11.49 -9.78 -2.05
C LYS A 61 -12.11 -8.38 -1.99
N LEU A 62 -11.31 -7.34 -1.81
CA LEU A 62 -11.79 -5.95 -1.79
C LEU A 62 -12.26 -5.47 -3.18
N ILE A 63 -11.59 -5.89 -4.25
CA ILE A 63 -11.99 -5.52 -5.63
C ILE A 63 -13.33 -6.18 -5.99
N CYS A 64 -13.56 -7.42 -5.52
CA CYS A 64 -14.82 -8.12 -5.76
C CYS A 64 -15.95 -7.72 -4.81
N SER A 65 -15.66 -7.04 -3.70
CA SER A 65 -16.70 -6.61 -2.76
C SER A 65 -17.53 -5.47 -3.33
N GLU A 66 -18.85 -5.52 -3.11
CA GLU A 66 -19.77 -4.45 -3.50
C GLU A 66 -19.39 -3.14 -2.81
N GLN A 67 -19.33 -2.06 -3.58
CA GLN A 67 -19.04 -0.73 -3.05
C GLN A 67 -20.33 -0.14 -2.43
N PRO A 68 -20.38 0.08 -1.10
CA PRO A 68 -21.56 0.63 -0.46
C PRO A 68 -21.70 2.12 -0.82
N ILE A 69 -22.83 2.49 -1.41
CA ILE A 69 -23.19 3.89 -1.67
C ILE A 69 -24.06 4.37 -0.51
N PRO A 70 -23.60 5.34 0.31
CA PRO A 70 -24.39 5.78 1.45
C PRO A 70 -25.60 6.60 0.98
N ILE A 71 -26.80 6.21 1.42
CA ILE A 71 -28.06 6.81 0.98
C ILE A 71 -28.31 8.18 1.63
N LEU A 72 -27.81 8.39 2.85
CA LEU A 72 -28.10 9.59 3.67
C LEU A 72 -26.99 10.66 3.62
N SER A 73 -25.86 10.40 2.96
CA SER A 73 -24.69 11.30 3.00
C SER A 73 -24.21 11.76 1.63
N ASN A 74 -23.48 12.87 1.58
CA ASN A 74 -22.90 13.41 0.34
C ASN A 74 -21.90 12.44 -0.29
N TYR A 75 -22.30 11.85 -1.43
CA TYR A 75 -21.50 10.88 -2.18
C TYR A 75 -20.11 11.41 -2.57
N LEU A 76 -20.03 12.67 -3.02
CA LEU A 76 -18.78 13.28 -3.48
C LEU A 76 -17.72 13.32 -2.36
N PHE A 77 -18.06 13.86 -1.19
CA PHE A 77 -17.12 13.94 -0.07
C PHE A 77 -16.75 12.56 0.47
N TYR A 78 -17.69 11.62 0.47
CA TYR A 78 -17.42 10.24 0.86
C TYR A 78 -16.37 9.57 -0.05
N TYR A 79 -16.48 9.75 -1.37
CA TYR A 79 -15.55 9.17 -2.32
C TYR A 79 -14.18 9.88 -2.34
N PHE A 80 -14.16 11.21 -2.26
CA PHE A 80 -12.91 11.98 -2.31
C PHE A 80 -12.06 11.83 -1.05
N SER A 81 -12.68 11.66 0.13
CA SER A 81 -11.98 11.53 1.41
C SER A 81 -10.86 10.47 1.43
N PRO A 82 -11.11 9.18 1.07
CA PRO A 82 -10.06 8.17 1.05
C PRO A 82 -8.98 8.45 -0.01
N VAL A 83 -9.34 9.05 -1.15
CA VAL A 83 -8.37 9.42 -2.20
C VAL A 83 -7.39 10.46 -1.69
N PHE A 84 -7.89 11.54 -1.06
CA PHE A 84 -7.03 12.57 -0.50
C PHE A 84 -6.14 12.04 0.62
N SER A 85 -6.69 11.22 1.53
CA SER A 85 -5.93 10.62 2.62
C SER A 85 -4.75 9.78 2.11
N LEU A 86 -5.00 8.91 1.12
CA LEU A 86 -3.96 8.09 0.51
C LEU A 86 -2.90 8.94 -0.20
N MET A 87 -3.31 9.96 -0.97
CA MET A 87 -2.37 10.86 -1.64
C MET A 87 -1.42 11.56 -0.66
N ILE A 88 -1.95 12.13 0.43
CA ILE A 88 -1.15 12.80 1.45
C ILE A 88 -0.13 11.83 2.06
N SER A 89 -0.54 10.61 2.39
CA SER A 89 0.37 9.61 2.97
C SER A 89 1.53 9.23 2.04
N LEU A 90 1.29 9.15 0.73
CA LEU A 90 2.34 8.85 -0.25
C LEU A 90 3.30 10.02 -0.45
N PHE A 91 2.82 11.27 -0.38
CA PHE A 91 3.68 12.44 -0.48
C PHE A 91 4.67 12.56 0.69
N ILE A 92 4.29 12.13 1.90
CA ILE A 92 5.18 12.18 3.08
C ILE A 92 6.43 11.33 2.85
N TRP A 93 6.33 10.21 2.13
CA TRP A 93 7.48 9.34 1.85
C TRP A 93 8.56 9.99 0.97
N VAL A 94 8.19 10.99 0.16
CA VAL A 94 9.14 11.73 -0.70
C VAL A 94 10.15 12.54 0.12
N ILE A 95 9.81 12.89 1.37
CA ILE A 95 10.65 13.72 2.23
C ILE A 95 11.89 12.96 2.71
N PHE A 96 11.81 11.62 2.82
CA PHE A 96 12.92 10.84 3.34
C PHE A 96 14.07 10.75 2.33
N PRO A 97 15.31 11.12 2.71
CA PRO A 97 16.46 10.99 1.82
C PRO A 97 16.79 9.51 1.64
N TYR A 98 16.84 9.05 0.39
CA TYR A 98 17.29 7.71 0.02
C TYR A 98 18.28 7.79 -1.14
N LEU A 99 19.27 6.90 -1.13
CA LEU A 99 20.31 6.88 -2.16
C LEU A 99 19.78 6.17 -3.40
N THR A 100 19.69 6.89 -4.53
CA THR A 100 19.40 6.30 -5.84
C THR A 100 20.50 6.62 -6.83
N TYR A 101 20.91 5.61 -7.59
CA TYR A 101 21.85 5.75 -8.70
C TYR A 101 21.17 6.17 -10.02
N LEU A 102 19.85 6.38 -9.99
CA LEU A 102 19.03 6.63 -11.17
C LEU A 102 19.09 8.09 -11.63
N CYS A 103 19.35 9.04 -10.72
CA CYS A 103 19.59 10.43 -11.12
C CYS A 103 21.11 10.65 -11.17
N SER A 104 21.63 10.99 -12.36
CA SER A 104 22.96 11.56 -12.54
C SER A 104 23.02 13.02 -12.11
#